data_AF-A0A6B3M7X3-F1
#
_entry.id   AF-A0A6B3M7X3-F1
#
_cell.length_a   1.000
_cell.length_b   1.000
_cell.length_c   1.000
_cell.angle_alpha   90.00
_cell.angle_beta   90.00
_cell.angle_gamma   90.00
#
_symmetry.space_group_name_H-M   'P 1'
#
loop_
_entity.id
_entity.type
_entity.pdbx_description
1 polymer ?
#
loop_
_entity_poly.entity_id
_entity_poly.type
_entity_poly.pdbx_seq_one_letter_code
_entity_poly.pdbx_strand_id
1 'polypeptide(L)' 'MEGQEPKFGFTSFAESVNGRLAMIGFIAAVLTEYVTGQGVLHYWGLM' A
#
# COMPACT_ATOMS: atom_id res chain seq x y z
N MET A 1 29.18 14.07 12.61
CA MET A 1 28.27 13.22 11.81
C MET A 1 27.28 12.65 12.80
N GLU A 2 26.25 13.44 13.11
CA GLU A 2 25.29 13.12 14.17
C GLU A 2 24.49 11.88 13.75
N GLY A 3 24.47 10.89 14.65
CA GLY A 3 23.90 9.58 14.40
C GLY A 3 22.43 9.70 14.02
N GLN A 4 22.05 9.02 12.94
CA GLN A 4 20.66 8.80 12.57
C GLN A 4 19.99 8.01 13.70
N GLU A 5 19.38 8.71 14.65
CA GLU A 5 18.46 8.11 15.61
C GLU A 5 17.37 7.40 14.80
N PRO A 6 17.21 6.08 14.97
CA PRO A 6 16.21 5.35 14.21
C PRO A 6 14.84 5.82 14.70
N LYS A 7 14.21 6.73 13.95
CA LYS A 7 12.85 7.25 14.16
C LYS A 7 11.82 6.16 13.84
N PHE A 8 11.87 5.06 14.59
CA PHE A 8 10.79 4.06 14.62
C PHE A 8 9.65 4.62 15.47
N GLY A 9 8.57 5.04 14.80
CA GLY A 9 7.35 5.59 15.40
C GLY A 9 6.41 6.19 14.34
N PHE A 10 5.21 6.60 14.75
CA PHE A 10 4.28 7.38 13.92
C PHE A 10 4.86 8.79 13.66
N THR A 11 5.82 8.87 12.75
CA THR A 11 6.42 10.13 12.33
C THR A 11 5.76 10.59 11.03
N SER A 12 5.68 11.91 10.80
CA SER A 12 5.03 12.45 9.60
C SER A 12 5.64 11.93 8.29
N PHE A 13 6.91 11.51 8.32
CA PHE A 13 7.55 10.81 7.20
C PHE A 13 6.95 9.41 6.98
N ALA A 14 6.80 8.61 8.04
CA ALA A 14 6.17 7.29 7.97
C ALA A 14 4.70 7.37 7.54
N GLU A 15 3.94 8.36 8.00
CA GLU A 15 2.55 8.58 7.56
C GLU A 15 2.47 8.94 6.07
N SER A 16 3.37 9.82 5.60
CA SER A 16 3.43 10.19 4.17
C SER A 16 3.79 9.01 3.28
N VAL A 17 4.73 8.17 3.73
CA VAL A 17 5.14 6.95 3.01
C VAL A 17 4.02 5.91 3.03
N ASN A 18 3.39 5.66 4.19
CA ASN A 18 2.27 4.72 4.30
C ASN A 18 1.07 5.16 3.47
N GLY A 19 0.74 6.45 3.48
CA GLY A 19 -0.35 7.00 2.65
C GLY A 19 -0.09 6.82 1.15
N ARG A 20 1.15 7.02 0.69
CA ARG A 20 1.51 6.82 -0.71
C ARG A 20 1.47 5.34 -1.12
N LEU A 21 1.95 4.46 -0.24
CA LEU A 21 1.85 3.00 -0.44
C LEU A 21 0.39 2.55 -0.51
N ALA A 22 -0.49 3.11 0.31
CA ALA A 22 -1.92 2.81 0.27
C ALA A 22 -2.58 3.26 -1.04
N MET A 23 -2.26 4.46 -1.55
CA MET A 23 -2.77 4.92 -2.86
C MET A 23 -2.32 4.00 -4.00
N ILE A 24 -1.05 3.59 -4.00
CA ILE A 24 -0.50 2.66 -5.00
C ILE A 24 -1.19 1.30 -4.88
N GLY A 25 -1.36 0.77 -3.67
CA GLY A 25 -2.04 -0.49 -3.42
C GLY A 25 -3.50 -0.48 -3.89
N PHE A 26 -4.21 0.64 -3.67
CA PHE A 26 -5.57 0.81 -4.14
C PHE A 26 -5.67 0.86 -5.67
N ILE A 27 -4.78 1.61 -6.32
CA ILE A 27 -4.73 1.67 -7.79
C ILE A 27 -4.37 0.29 -8.38
N ALA A 28 -3.39 -0.40 -7.79
CA ALA A 28 -3.00 -1.74 -8.21
C ALA A 28 -4.15 -2.75 -8.04
N ALA A 29 -4.92 -2.65 -6.95
CA ALA A 29 -6.11 -3.46 -6.74
C ALA A 29 -7.14 -3.22 -7.85
N VAL A 30 -7.54 -1.96 -8.09
CA VAL A 30 -8.51 -1.59 -9.14
C VAL A 30 -8.04 -2.01 -10.54
N LEU A 31 -6.76 -1.80 -10.86
CA LEU A 31 -6.18 -2.23 -12.14
C LEU A 31 -6.20 -3.76 -12.28
N THR A 32 -5.92 -4.49 -11.20
CA THR A 32 -6.00 -5.95 -11.20
C THR A 32 -7.43 -6.42 -11.44
N GLU A 33 -8.43 -5.78 -10.83
CA GLU A 33 -9.85 -6.08 -11.10
C GLU A 33 -10.23 -5.80 -12.56
N TYR A 34 -9.77 -4.68 -13.10
CA TYR A 34 -10.06 -4.27 -14.47
C TYR A 34 -9.44 -5.21 -15.52
N VAL A 35 -8.17 -5.61 -15.32
CA VAL A 35 -7.46 -6.48 -16.26
C VAL A 35 -7.97 -7.92 -16.19
N THR A 36 -8.30 -8.40 -14.99
CA THR A 36 -8.67 -9.81 -14.78
C THR A 36 -10.17 -10.06 -14.97
N GLY A 37 -11.01 -9.01 -14.92
CA GLY A 37 -12.48 -9.13 -15.01
C GLY A 37 -13.11 -9.92 -13.85
N GLN A 38 -12.31 -10.24 -12.84
CA GLN A 38 -12.65 -10.93 -11.62
C GLN A 38 -12.15 -10.03 -10.49
N GLY A 39 -13.05 -9.64 -9.57
CA GLY A 39 -12.70 -8.75 -8.46
C GLY A 39 -11.54 -9.32 -7.63
N VAL A 40 -10.83 -8.48 -6.85
CA VAL A 40 -9.66 -8.93 -6.04
C VAL A 40 -10.03 -10.11 -5.12
N LEU A 41 -11.31 -10.21 -4.76
CA LEU A 41 -11.93 -11.32 -4.02
C LEU A 41 -11.78 -12.69 -4.70
N HIS A 42 -11.79 -12.76 -6.04
CA HIS A 42 -11.58 -14.03 -6.78
C HIS A 42 -10.11 -14.45 -6.76
N TYR A 43 -9.18 -13.50 -6.87
CA TYR A 43 -7.75 -13.79 -6.74
C TYR A 43 -7.40 -14.33 -5.33
N TRP A 44 -8.15 -13.91 -4.31
CA TRP A 44 -8.07 -14.41 -2.94
C TRP A 44 -8.91 -15.68 -2.68
N GLY A 45 -9.61 -16.22 -3.69
CA GLY A 45 -10.40 -17.46 -3.58
C GLY A 45 -11.65 -17.36 -2.71
N LEU A 46 -12.17 -16.14 -2.47
CA LEU A 46 -13.37 -15.89 -1.66
C LEU A 46 -14.69 -15.97 -2.46
N MET A 47 -14.61 -16.14 -3.78
CA MET A 47 -15.68 -16.53 -4.70
C MET A 47 -15.11 -17.32 -5.88
#